data_AF-A0A3N0I5U6-F1
#
_entry.id   AF-A0A3N0I5U6-F1
#
_cell.length_a   1.000
_cell.length_b   1.000
_cell.length_c   1.000
_cell.angle_alpha   90.00
_cell.angle_beta   90.00
_cell.angle_gamma   90.00
#
_symmetry.space_group_name_H-M   'P 1'
#
loop_
_entity.id
_entity.type
_entity.pdbx_description
1 polymer ?
#
loop_
_entity_poly.entity_id
_entity_poly.type
_entity_poly.pdbx_seq_one_letter_code
_entity_poly.pdbx_strand_id
1 'polypeptide(L)'
;VLVRVDFNVPVKEGAVTDDTRIRAALPTITYLLEHGAKVILMSHRGRPSGKGFEEEFSIKPAAERLAQLVDAPVAVASDVAGENAHEMADKLQPGEILVLENLRFDPREKKNDPSFCEELASLAEVYVNDAFGTAHRAHASTTGVAHLLPAYAGFLLAGEVQTLSGML
;
A
#
# COMPACT_ATOMS: atom_id res chain seq x y z
N VAL A 1 -9.53 -4.09 -4.71
CA VAL A 1 -9.17 -4.21 -3.27
C VAL A 1 -8.00 -3.28 -3.00
N LEU A 2 -8.17 -2.34 -2.08
CA LEU A 2 -7.11 -1.43 -1.65
C LEU A 2 -6.37 -2.05 -0.47
N VAL A 3 -5.06 -2.21 -0.59
CA VAL A 3 -4.23 -2.92 0.40
C VAL A 3 -3.15 -1.99 0.93
N ARG A 4 -3.14 -1.78 2.26
CA ARG A 4 -2.05 -1.10 2.94
C ARG A 4 -0.95 -2.09 3.28
N VAL A 5 0.22 -1.95 2.65
CA VAL A 5 1.41 -2.79 2.88
C VAL A 5 2.58 -1.98 3.42
N ASP A 6 3.57 -2.60 4.08
CA ASP A 6 4.78 -1.90 4.52
C ASP A 6 5.94 -2.06 3.52
N PHE A 7 5.97 -1.24 2.47
CA PHE A 7 7.09 -1.15 1.53
C PHE A 7 8.10 -0.06 1.89
N ASN A 8 8.21 0.30 3.18
CA ASN A 8 9.29 1.16 3.65
C ASN A 8 10.58 0.34 3.74
N VAL A 9 11.22 0.12 2.58
CA VAL A 9 12.44 -0.65 2.40
C VAL A 9 13.66 0.25 2.16
N PRO A 10 14.87 -0.18 2.54
CA PRO A 10 16.09 0.54 2.22
C PRO A 10 16.40 0.44 0.72
N VAL A 11 16.78 1.57 0.12
CA VAL A 11 17.15 1.68 -1.29
C VAL A 11 18.53 2.31 -1.38
N LYS A 12 19.39 1.74 -2.22
CA LYS A 12 20.71 2.27 -2.55
C LYS A 12 20.88 2.22 -4.06
N GLU A 13 21.31 3.34 -4.66
CA GLU A 13 21.55 3.43 -6.11
C GLU A 13 20.33 2.99 -6.94
N GLY A 14 19.12 3.33 -6.47
CA GLY A 14 17.86 2.99 -7.13
C GLY A 14 17.36 1.56 -6.88
N ALA A 15 18.13 0.69 -6.23
CA ALA A 15 17.76 -0.70 -5.97
C ALA A 15 17.43 -0.98 -4.50
N VAL A 16 16.45 -1.85 -4.26
CA VAL A 16 16.11 -2.36 -2.92
C VAL A 16 17.25 -3.25 -2.42
N THR A 17 17.80 -2.95 -1.24
CA THR A 17 18.89 -3.73 -0.64
C THR A 17 18.42 -4.80 0.34
N ASP A 18 17.20 -4.64 0.87
CA ASP A 18 16.53 -5.62 1.73
C ASP A 18 15.03 -5.65 1.36
N ASP A 19 14.60 -6.77 0.81
CA ASP A 19 13.23 -6.98 0.32
C ASP A 19 12.34 -7.75 1.32
N THR A 20 12.82 -7.97 2.56
CA THR A 20 12.10 -8.75 3.59
C THR A 20 10.66 -8.28 3.77
N ARG A 21 10.43 -6.96 3.80
CA ARG A 21 9.08 -6.40 3.97
C ARG A 21 8.18 -6.59 2.75
N ILE A 22 8.75 -6.59 1.54
CA ILE A 22 8.01 -6.86 0.31
C ILE A 22 7.59 -8.33 0.31
N ARG A 23 8.51 -9.24 0.64
CA ARG A 23 8.24 -10.67 0.75
C ARG A 23 7.18 -11.00 1.79
N ALA A 24 7.20 -10.30 2.92
CA ALA A 24 6.24 -10.51 4.01
C ALA A 24 4.79 -10.19 3.60
N ALA A 25 4.58 -9.30 2.62
CA ALA A 25 3.25 -8.98 2.09
C ALA A 25 2.79 -9.93 0.96
N LEU A 26 3.69 -10.76 0.40
CA LEU A 26 3.36 -11.63 -0.73
C LEU A 26 2.20 -12.59 -0.44
N PRO A 27 2.08 -13.25 0.74
CA PRO A 27 0.96 -14.16 0.99
C PRO A 27 -0.40 -13.49 0.79
N THR A 28 -0.57 -12.25 1.28
CA THR A 28 -1.82 -11.48 1.13
C THR A 28 -2.05 -11.10 -0.33
N ILE A 29 -1.00 -10.62 -1.01
CA ILE A 29 -1.07 -10.21 -2.42
C ILE A 29 -1.44 -11.41 -3.31
N THR A 30 -0.71 -12.52 -3.20
CA THR A 30 -0.93 -13.75 -3.97
C THR A 30 -2.34 -14.28 -3.76
N TYR A 31 -2.83 -14.36 -2.52
CA TYR A 31 -4.18 -14.81 -2.25
C TYR A 31 -5.24 -13.94 -2.94
N LEU A 32 -5.11 -12.62 -2.89
CA LEU A 32 -6.04 -11.72 -3.56
C LEU A 32 -6.03 -11.95 -5.09
N LEU A 33 -4.85 -12.09 -5.69
CA LEU A 33 -4.72 -12.34 -7.14
C LEU A 33 -5.31 -13.69 -7.56
N GLU A 34 -5.04 -14.76 -6.82
CA GLU A 34 -5.58 -16.10 -7.07
C GLU A 34 -7.12 -16.14 -7.01
N HIS A 35 -7.72 -15.22 -6.25
CA HIS A 35 -9.17 -15.08 -6.12
C HIS A 35 -9.74 -14.01 -7.07
N GLY A 36 -8.98 -13.58 -8.08
CA GLY A 36 -9.43 -12.69 -9.15
C GLY A 36 -9.59 -11.23 -8.73
N ALA A 37 -8.96 -10.81 -7.63
CA ALA A 37 -9.02 -9.41 -7.21
C ALA A 37 -8.21 -8.52 -8.18
N LYS A 38 -8.69 -7.28 -8.32
CA LYS A 38 -7.90 -6.14 -8.80
C LYS A 38 -7.19 -5.54 -7.59
N VAL A 39 -5.86 -5.60 -7.54
CA VAL A 39 -5.11 -5.24 -6.32
C VAL A 39 -4.50 -3.86 -6.45
N ILE A 40 -4.87 -2.95 -5.55
CA ILE A 40 -4.27 -1.60 -5.45
C ILE A 40 -3.46 -1.54 -4.17
N LEU A 41 -2.15 -1.45 -4.28
CA LEU A 41 -1.22 -1.39 -3.15
C LEU A 41 -0.90 0.06 -2.80
N MET A 42 -0.94 0.38 -1.52
CA MET A 42 -0.48 1.67 -1.00
C MET A 42 0.52 1.49 0.13
N SER A 43 1.59 2.29 0.08
CA SER A 43 2.61 2.32 1.12
C SER A 43 3.21 3.71 1.29
N HIS A 44 3.89 3.89 2.42
CA HIS A 44 4.84 4.97 2.57
C HIS A 44 6.26 4.46 2.32
N ARG A 45 7.18 5.37 2.02
CA ARG A 45 8.62 5.12 2.09
C ARG A 45 9.35 6.31 2.68
N GLY A 46 10.27 6.06 3.60
CA GLY A 46 11.08 7.07 4.25
C GLY A 46 10.26 8.18 4.91
N ARG A 47 10.80 9.39 4.89
CA ARG A 47 10.21 10.57 5.56
C ARG A 47 10.34 11.79 4.64
N PRO A 48 9.61 11.84 3.51
CA PRO A 48 9.59 13.01 2.65
C PRO A 48 9.04 14.24 3.40
N SER A 49 9.32 15.42 2.85
CA SER A 49 8.85 16.71 3.36
C SER A 49 7.32 16.85 3.32
N GLY A 50 6.65 16.09 2.44
CA GLY A 50 5.21 16.15 2.23
C GLY A 50 4.75 17.36 1.41
N LYS A 51 5.63 17.89 0.55
CA LYS A 51 5.34 19.01 -0.37
C LYS A 51 5.14 18.54 -1.81
N GLY A 52 4.93 17.24 -2.01
CA GLY A 52 4.87 16.60 -3.33
C GLY A 52 5.96 15.55 -3.54
N PHE A 53 6.20 15.22 -4.80
CA PHE A 53 7.12 14.17 -5.22
C PHE A 53 8.58 14.48 -4.86
N GLU A 54 9.25 13.51 -4.25
CA GLU A 54 10.69 13.54 -3.94
C GLU A 54 11.31 12.22 -4.42
N GLU A 55 12.17 12.27 -5.43
CA GLU A 55 12.71 11.09 -6.13
C GLU A 55 13.33 10.05 -5.19
N GLU A 56 14.09 10.50 -4.19
CA GLU A 56 14.73 9.65 -3.18
C GLU A 56 13.71 8.83 -2.34
N PHE A 57 12.45 9.24 -2.30
CA PHE A 57 11.38 8.59 -1.55
C PHE A 57 10.28 7.96 -2.45
N SER A 58 10.40 8.01 -3.78
CA SER A 58 9.41 7.41 -4.70
C SER A 58 9.27 5.90 -4.49
N ILE A 59 8.07 5.33 -4.49
CA ILE A 59 7.81 3.91 -4.28
C ILE A 59 8.37 3.00 -5.38
N LYS A 60 8.71 3.54 -6.56
CA LYS A 60 9.07 2.79 -7.77
C LYS A 60 10.06 1.64 -7.56
N PRO A 61 11.22 1.81 -6.88
CA PRO A 61 12.13 0.70 -6.58
C PRO A 61 11.48 -0.49 -5.86
N ALA A 62 10.54 -0.23 -4.95
CA ALA A 62 9.83 -1.29 -4.25
C ALA A 62 8.82 -2.00 -5.16
N ALA A 63 8.13 -1.25 -6.04
CA ALA A 63 7.22 -1.82 -7.02
C ALA A 63 7.96 -2.65 -8.09
N GLU A 64 9.12 -2.19 -8.56
CA GLU A 64 10.00 -2.95 -9.46
C GLU A 64 10.48 -4.23 -8.82
N ARG A 65 10.85 -4.19 -7.54
CA ARG A 65 11.22 -5.40 -6.80
C ARG A 65 10.04 -6.34 -6.63
N LEU A 66 8.84 -5.82 -6.34
CA LEU A 66 7.61 -6.62 -6.29
C LEU A 66 7.35 -7.33 -7.62
N ALA A 67 7.49 -6.63 -8.75
CA ALA A 67 7.29 -7.19 -10.08
C ALA A 67 8.22 -8.37 -10.40
N GLN A 68 9.38 -8.45 -9.75
CA GLN A 68 10.30 -9.59 -9.89
C GLN A 68 9.92 -10.79 -8.99
N LEU A 69 9.02 -10.59 -8.03
CA LEU A 69 8.62 -11.58 -7.02
C LEU A 69 7.23 -12.16 -7.26
N VAL A 70 6.42 -11.54 -8.12
CA VAL A 70 5.05 -11.96 -8.44
C VAL A 70 4.92 -12.32 -9.92
N ASP A 71 4.09 -13.32 -10.21
CA ASP A 71 3.73 -13.68 -11.58
C ASP A 71 2.45 -12.92 -12.01
N ALA A 72 2.52 -11.59 -11.96
CA ALA A 72 1.41 -10.70 -12.27
C ALA A 72 1.92 -9.35 -12.81
N PRO A 73 1.19 -8.68 -13.73
CA PRO A 73 1.51 -7.33 -14.14
C PRO A 73 1.47 -6.35 -12.96
N VAL A 74 2.55 -5.58 -12.80
CA VAL A 74 2.65 -4.53 -11.79
C VAL A 74 2.81 -3.18 -12.48
N ALA A 75 1.86 -2.28 -12.27
CA ALA A 75 1.92 -0.89 -12.72
C ALA A 75 2.10 0.06 -11.53
N VAL A 76 2.65 1.25 -11.78
CA VAL A 76 2.86 2.28 -10.74
C VAL A 76 2.21 3.58 -11.16
N ALA A 77 1.36 4.14 -10.31
CA ALA A 77 0.77 5.45 -10.53
C ALA A 77 1.83 6.56 -10.38
N SER A 78 1.68 7.65 -11.13
CA SER A 78 2.54 8.83 -11.01
C SER A 78 2.13 9.75 -9.85
N ASP A 79 0.95 9.54 -9.27
CA ASP A 79 0.42 10.23 -8.10
C ASP A 79 -0.12 9.24 -7.06
N VAL A 80 -0.63 9.77 -5.95
CA VAL A 80 -1.10 8.98 -4.81
C VAL A 80 -2.59 8.66 -4.94
N ALA A 81 -3.42 9.69 -5.10
CA ALA A 81 -4.88 9.58 -5.25
C ALA A 81 -5.41 10.65 -6.23
N GLY A 82 -4.57 11.03 -7.19
CA GLY A 82 -4.92 12.02 -8.21
C GLY A 82 -5.53 11.37 -9.44
N GLU A 83 -5.67 12.16 -10.51
CA GLU A 83 -6.26 11.73 -11.78
C GLU A 83 -5.58 10.46 -12.32
N ASN A 84 -4.25 10.35 -12.21
CA ASN A 84 -3.56 9.18 -12.74
C ASN A 84 -3.84 7.90 -11.95
N ALA A 85 -3.83 7.96 -10.60
CA ALA A 85 -4.21 6.82 -9.77
C ALA A 85 -5.64 6.34 -10.07
N HIS A 86 -6.59 7.27 -10.21
CA HIS A 86 -7.98 6.93 -10.54
C HIS A 86 -8.11 6.29 -11.92
N GLU A 87 -7.52 6.89 -12.96
CA GLU A 87 -7.57 6.31 -14.30
C GLU A 87 -6.95 4.91 -14.39
N MET A 88 -5.84 4.70 -13.68
CA MET A 88 -5.17 3.40 -13.66
C MET A 88 -5.97 2.37 -12.87
N ALA A 89 -6.60 2.77 -11.76
CA ALA A 89 -7.49 1.91 -10.98
C ALA A 89 -8.70 1.47 -11.79
N ASP A 90 -9.32 2.38 -12.56
CA ASP A 90 -10.48 2.08 -13.42
C ASP A 90 -10.13 1.10 -14.54
N LYS A 91 -8.92 1.21 -15.09
CA LYS A 91 -8.42 0.34 -16.17
C LYS A 91 -7.88 -1.00 -15.67
N LEU A 92 -7.66 -1.16 -14.36
CA LEU A 92 -7.04 -2.34 -13.76
C LEU A 92 -7.90 -3.60 -14.01
N GLN A 93 -7.27 -4.67 -14.49
CA GLN A 93 -7.93 -5.94 -14.75
C GLN A 93 -7.78 -6.92 -13.59
N PRO A 94 -8.68 -7.92 -13.45
CA PRO A 94 -8.51 -8.99 -12.47
C PRO A 94 -7.14 -9.67 -12.60
N GLY A 95 -6.45 -9.89 -11.47
CA GLY A 95 -5.11 -10.48 -11.47
C GLY A 95 -3.96 -9.50 -11.76
N GLU A 96 -4.25 -8.20 -11.87
CA GLU A 96 -3.24 -7.15 -12.01
C GLU A 96 -3.04 -6.37 -10.70
N ILE A 97 -1.85 -5.77 -10.57
CA ILE A 97 -1.46 -4.94 -9.43
C ILE A 97 -1.20 -3.51 -9.90
N LEU A 98 -1.83 -2.55 -9.22
CA LEU A 98 -1.47 -1.14 -9.24
C LEU A 98 -0.79 -0.78 -7.93
N VAL A 99 0.38 -0.13 -7.99
CA VAL A 99 1.05 0.47 -6.81
C VAL A 99 0.88 1.97 -6.88
N LEU A 100 0.24 2.55 -5.87
CA LEU A 100 0.13 4.00 -5.71
C LEU A 100 1.47 4.59 -5.29
N GLU A 101 1.74 5.83 -5.68
CA GLU A 101 2.95 6.53 -5.26
C GLU A 101 2.94 6.77 -3.74
N ASN A 102 4.09 7.15 -3.18
CA ASN A 102 4.33 7.24 -1.74
C ASN A 102 3.27 8.11 -1.05
N LEU A 103 2.48 7.49 -0.17
CA LEU A 103 1.41 8.14 0.60
C LEU A 103 1.87 9.41 1.34
N ARG A 104 3.14 9.48 1.74
CA ARG A 104 3.68 10.64 2.47
C ARG A 104 4.06 11.83 1.59
N PHE A 105 3.93 11.73 0.27
CA PHE A 105 3.99 12.90 -0.62
C PHE A 105 2.78 13.81 -0.43
N ASP A 106 1.64 13.25 0.01
CA ASP A 106 0.49 14.04 0.41
C ASP A 106 0.58 14.41 1.91
N PRO A 107 0.58 15.71 2.28
CA PRO A 107 0.64 16.13 3.68
C PRO A 107 -0.61 15.76 4.48
N ARG A 108 -1.71 15.39 3.81
CA ARG A 108 -2.98 14.98 4.41
C ARG A 108 -2.92 13.59 5.04
N GLU A 109 -2.02 12.71 4.57
CA GLU A 109 -1.85 11.34 5.08
C GLU A 109 -1.66 11.29 6.60
N LYS A 110 -0.68 12.04 7.12
CA LYS A 110 -0.36 12.04 8.57
C LYS A 110 -1.43 12.74 9.42
N LYS A 111 -2.26 13.57 8.79
CA LYS A 111 -3.33 14.32 9.46
C LYS A 111 -4.62 13.52 9.54
N ASN A 112 -4.68 12.35 8.89
CA ASN A 112 -5.92 11.57 8.74
C ASN A 112 -7.05 12.45 8.17
N ASP A 113 -6.71 13.24 7.15
CA ASP A 113 -7.64 14.21 6.56
C ASP A 113 -8.82 13.49 5.90
N PRO A 114 -10.08 13.83 6.24
CA PRO A 114 -11.25 13.16 5.68
C PRO A 114 -11.31 13.18 4.16
N SER A 115 -10.92 14.29 3.51
CA SER A 115 -11.00 14.38 2.05
C SER A 115 -10.05 13.39 1.38
N PHE A 116 -8.85 13.23 1.96
CA PHE A 116 -7.87 12.28 1.45
C PHE A 116 -8.27 10.82 1.74
N CYS A 117 -8.97 10.58 2.85
CA CYS A 117 -9.54 9.26 3.13
C CYS A 117 -10.59 8.88 2.09
N GLU A 118 -11.48 9.82 1.72
CA GLU A 118 -12.51 9.63 0.70
C GLU A 118 -11.89 9.39 -0.69
N GLU A 119 -10.88 10.19 -1.07
CA GLU A 119 -10.12 10.00 -2.33
C GLU A 119 -9.53 8.59 -2.40
N LEU A 120 -8.79 8.17 -1.37
CA LEU A 120 -8.22 6.81 -1.31
C LEU A 120 -9.30 5.73 -1.31
N ALA A 121 -10.37 5.89 -0.53
CA ALA A 121 -11.45 4.91 -0.45
C ALA A 121 -12.17 4.75 -1.79
N SER A 122 -12.30 5.81 -2.58
CA SER A 122 -12.98 5.75 -3.88
C SER A 122 -12.24 4.92 -4.94
N LEU A 123 -10.98 4.54 -4.70
CA LEU A 123 -10.21 3.66 -5.58
C LEU A 123 -10.64 2.18 -5.50
N ALA A 124 -11.38 1.76 -4.47
CA ALA A 124 -11.72 0.35 -4.28
C ALA A 124 -13.01 0.12 -3.48
N GLU A 125 -13.50 -1.12 -3.53
CA GLU A 125 -14.71 -1.53 -2.81
C GLU A 125 -14.44 -2.09 -1.41
N VAL A 126 -13.20 -2.55 -1.16
CA VAL A 126 -12.78 -3.24 0.07
C VAL A 126 -11.37 -2.80 0.43
N TYR A 127 -11.12 -2.67 1.73
CA TYR A 127 -9.82 -2.33 2.32
C TYR A 127 -9.21 -3.51 3.07
N VAL A 128 -7.91 -3.74 2.86
CA VAL A 128 -7.10 -4.71 3.61
C VAL A 128 -5.92 -3.98 4.24
N ASN A 129 -5.76 -4.08 5.56
CA ASN A 129 -4.57 -3.60 6.26
C ASN A 129 -3.62 -4.77 6.53
N ASP A 130 -2.46 -4.75 5.90
CA ASP A 130 -1.39 -5.72 6.08
C ASP A 130 -0.07 -5.08 6.55
N ALA A 131 -0.17 -3.88 7.14
CA ALA A 131 0.98 -3.07 7.56
C ALA A 131 1.01 -2.88 9.08
N PHE A 132 1.22 -3.99 9.82
CA PHE A 132 1.27 -4.00 11.29
C PHE A 132 2.20 -2.93 11.87
N GLY A 133 3.39 -2.77 11.30
CA GLY A 133 4.38 -1.77 11.72
C GLY A 133 3.89 -0.32 11.68
N THR A 134 2.79 -0.03 10.97
CA THR A 134 2.13 1.28 10.95
C THR A 134 0.75 1.32 11.59
N ALA A 135 0.22 0.18 12.05
CA ALA A 135 -1.10 0.09 12.66
C ALA A 135 -1.24 0.90 13.96
N HIS A 136 -0.12 1.20 14.63
CA HIS A 136 -0.08 2.06 15.81
C HIS A 136 -0.32 3.55 15.54
N ARG A 137 -0.51 3.97 14.27
CA ARG A 137 -0.71 5.37 13.88
C ARG A 137 -2.08 5.55 13.23
N ALA A 138 -2.79 6.60 13.65
CA ALA A 138 -4.03 7.03 13.04
C ALA A 138 -3.75 7.95 11.83
N HIS A 139 -3.44 7.35 10.68
CA HIS A 139 -3.28 8.04 9.40
C HIS A 139 -4.47 7.74 8.47
N ALA A 140 -4.58 8.50 7.37
CA ALA A 140 -5.61 8.28 6.36
C ALA A 140 -5.57 6.84 5.83
N SER A 141 -4.38 6.38 5.41
CA SER A 141 -4.19 5.04 4.83
C SER A 141 -4.29 3.85 5.80
N THR A 142 -4.29 4.09 7.12
CA THR A 142 -4.30 3.03 8.15
C THR A 142 -5.61 2.97 8.93
N THR A 143 -6.24 4.12 9.17
CA THR A 143 -7.43 4.24 10.01
C THR A 143 -8.58 4.91 9.27
N GLY A 144 -8.33 6.05 8.61
CA GLY A 144 -9.40 6.80 7.95
C GLY A 144 -10.16 6.01 6.90
N VAL A 145 -9.43 5.39 5.96
CA VAL A 145 -10.02 4.52 4.92
C VAL A 145 -10.80 3.34 5.51
N ALA A 146 -10.34 2.78 6.63
CA ALA A 146 -10.98 1.64 7.28
C ALA A 146 -12.37 1.96 7.87
N HIS A 147 -12.69 3.24 8.06
CA HIS A 147 -14.03 3.68 8.46
C HIS A 147 -14.99 3.86 7.28
N LEU A 148 -14.47 3.92 6.04
CA LEU A 148 -15.24 4.20 4.84
C LEU A 148 -15.54 2.94 4.03
N LEU A 149 -14.68 1.92 4.12
CA LEU A 149 -14.80 0.65 3.41
C LEU A 149 -14.90 -0.53 4.38
N PRO A 150 -15.51 -1.66 3.97
CA PRO A 150 -15.32 -2.94 4.64
C PRO A 150 -13.81 -3.22 4.80
N ALA A 151 -13.37 -3.38 6.05
CA ALA A 151 -11.97 -3.43 6.41
C ALA A 151 -11.57 -4.79 6.99
N TYR A 152 -10.51 -5.38 6.46
CA TYR A 152 -10.00 -6.68 6.87
C TYR A 152 -8.50 -6.64 7.19
N ALA A 153 -8.04 -7.58 8.00
CA ALA A 153 -6.62 -7.81 8.22
C ALA A 153 -6.05 -8.67 7.07
N GLY A 154 -4.87 -8.31 6.57
CA GLY A 154 -4.06 -9.22 5.77
C GLY A 154 -3.38 -10.28 6.64
N PHE A 155 -2.70 -11.25 6.02
CA PHE A 155 -2.10 -12.36 6.73
C PHE A 155 -0.95 -11.96 7.65
N LEU A 156 -0.13 -10.98 7.26
CA LEU A 156 0.96 -10.47 8.09
C LEU A 156 0.36 -9.83 9.34
N LEU A 157 -0.59 -8.91 9.18
CA LEU A 157 -1.21 -8.23 10.31
C LEU A 157 -1.94 -9.21 11.24
N ALA A 158 -2.67 -10.18 10.68
CA ALA A 158 -3.35 -11.20 11.47
C ALA A 158 -2.36 -12.07 12.27
N GLY A 159 -1.24 -12.49 11.65
CA GLY A 159 -0.21 -13.31 12.31
C GLY A 159 0.49 -12.58 13.46
N GLU A 160 0.78 -11.28 13.29
CA GLU A 160 1.36 -10.44 14.34
C GLU A 160 0.40 -10.30 15.53
N VAL A 161 -0.87 -10.00 15.27
CA VAL A 161 -1.91 -9.89 16.31
C VAL A 161 -2.08 -11.22 17.05
N GLN A 162 -2.13 -12.35 16.34
CA GLN A 162 -2.24 -13.66 16.95
C GLN A 162 -1.05 -13.97 17.86
N THR A 163 0.16 -13.68 17.40
CA THR A 163 1.40 -13.93 18.15
C THR A 163 1.44 -13.10 19.43
N LEU A 164 1.18 -11.79 19.32
CA LEU A 164 1.20 -10.88 20.47
C LEU A 164 0.07 -11.15 21.46
N SER A 165 -1.13 -11.48 20.97
CA SER A 165 -2.26 -11.83 21.84
C SER A 165 -2.00 -13.10 22.65
N GLY A 166 -1.21 -14.05 22.11
CA GLY A 166 -0.80 -15.24 22.86
C GLY A 166 0.23 -14.97 23.96
N MET A 167 0.84 -13.78 24.00
CA MET A 167 1.83 -13.38 25.00
C MET A 167 1.25 -12.47 26.10
N LEU A 168 0.06 -11.90 25.89
CA LEU A 168 -0.65 -10.98 26.80
C LEU A 168 -1.63 -11.74 27.71
#